data_AF-A0A395M3C0-F1
#
_entry.id   AF-A0A395M3C0-F1
#
_cell.length_a   1.000
_cell.length_b   1.000
_cell.length_c   1.000
_cell.angle_alpha   90.00
_cell.angle_beta   90.00
_cell.angle_gamma   90.00
#
_symmetry.space_group_name_H-M   'P 1'
#
loop_
_entity.id
_entity.type
_entity.pdbx_description
1 polymer ?
#
loop_
_entity_poly.entity_id
_entity_poly.type
_entity_poly.pdbx_seq_one_letter_code
_entity_poly.pdbx_strand_id
1 'polypeptide(L)'
;MSFKAGDILSFTAHDATFGMAKVLRIDTLEDLPTPEPVLHLLIYSVRNIFPPNLAHLAEAKPFIAHLPLFESAVVKSGCVHIGYQEVRADELDAYRVWQDAFFSGEAGIFNLPISEAIGIILEALGKKSKL
;
A
#
# COMPACT_ATOMS: atom_id res chain seq x y z
N MET A 1 4.34 14.95 3.95
CA MET A 1 4.14 14.04 5.10
C MET A 1 5.38 13.15 5.12
N SER A 2 6.02 12.91 6.28
CA SER A 2 7.15 11.99 6.34
C SER A 2 6.61 10.62 6.74
N PHE A 3 6.79 9.61 5.88
CA PHE A 3 6.34 8.25 6.14
C PHE A 3 7.45 7.45 6.83
N LYS A 4 7.08 6.46 7.64
CA LYS A 4 7.99 5.45 8.17
C LYS A 4 7.37 4.06 8.16
N ALA A 5 8.22 3.03 8.17
CA ALA A 5 7.77 1.66 8.36
C ALA A 5 6.98 1.53 9.68
N GLY A 6 5.84 0.87 9.60
CA GLY A 6 4.86 0.69 10.67
C GLY A 6 3.75 1.73 10.73
N ASP A 7 3.82 2.81 9.95
CA ASP A 7 2.73 3.79 9.87
C ASP A 7 1.46 3.13 9.34
N ILE A 8 0.33 3.43 9.99
CA ILE A 8 -1.01 3.07 9.55
C ILE A 8 -1.65 4.29 8.91
N LEU A 9 -2.07 4.13 7.67
CA LEU A 9 -2.61 5.19 6.82
C LEU A 9 -4.08 4.89 6.49
N SER A 10 -4.93 5.90 6.59
CA SER A 10 -6.21 5.95 5.88
C SER A 10 -6.00 6.57 4.51
N PHE A 11 -6.65 6.07 3.46
CA PHE A 11 -6.66 6.68 2.13
C PHE A 11 -8.08 6.75 1.57
N THR A 12 -8.33 7.68 0.66
CA THR A 12 -9.65 7.85 0.03
C THR A 12 -9.71 7.09 -1.29
N ALA A 13 -10.74 6.26 -1.47
CA ALA A 13 -11.05 5.59 -2.72
C ALA A 13 -11.80 6.52 -3.68
N HIS A 14 -11.83 6.17 -4.97
CA HIS A 14 -12.46 7.00 -6.00
C HIS A 14 -13.99 7.08 -5.81
N ASP A 15 -14.63 6.02 -5.29
CA ASP A 15 -16.04 6.00 -4.88
C ASP A 15 -16.36 6.71 -3.55
N ALA A 16 -15.44 7.55 -3.05
CA ALA A 16 -15.54 8.28 -1.78
C ALA A 16 -15.63 7.41 -0.52
N THR A 17 -15.37 6.09 -0.63
CA THR A 17 -15.10 5.24 0.54
C THR A 17 -13.65 5.37 1.00
N PHE A 18 -13.34 4.78 2.15
CA PHE A 18 -12.00 4.86 2.74
C PHE A 18 -11.35 3.48 2.87
N GLY A 19 -10.06 3.42 2.55
CA GLY A 19 -9.22 2.24 2.78
C GLY A 19 -8.21 2.44 3.91
N MET A 20 -7.60 1.34 4.34
CA MET A 20 -6.53 1.35 5.34
C MET A 20 -5.33 0.57 4.84
N ALA A 21 -4.15 1.16 5.01
CA ALA A 21 -2.87 0.58 4.64
C ALA A 21 -1.87 0.65 5.81
N LYS A 22 -0.88 -0.23 5.81
CA LYS A 22 0.32 -0.14 6.65
C LYS A 22 1.55 -0.01 5.77
N VAL A 23 2.43 0.92 6.10
CA VAL A 23 3.75 1.03 5.47
C VAL A 23 4.62 -0.10 6.02
N LEU A 24 4.97 -1.07 5.18
CA LEU A 24 5.83 -2.20 5.55
C LEU A 24 7.30 -1.81 5.50
N ARG A 25 7.69 -1.10 4.44
CA ARG A 25 9.07 -0.72 4.16
C ARG A 25 9.08 0.50 3.24
N ILE A 26 10.17 1.26 3.31
CA ILE A 26 10.47 2.35 2.39
C ILE A 26 11.85 2.04 1.81
N ASP A 27 11.89 1.81 0.50
CA ASP A 27 13.14 1.65 -0.23
C ASP A 27 13.55 3.00 -0.82
N THR A 28 14.82 3.36 -0.66
CA THR A 28 15.43 4.58 -1.21
C THR A 28 16.34 4.23 -2.40
N LEU A 29 17.04 5.22 -2.94
CA LEU A 29 18.04 5.00 -3.99
C LEU A 29 19.16 4.03 -3.56
N GLU A 30 19.43 3.92 -2.25
CA GLU A 30 20.41 2.97 -1.71
C GLU A 30 19.92 1.52 -1.79
N ASP A 31 18.61 1.31 -1.79
CA ASP A 31 17.97 -0.01 -1.78
C ASP A 31 17.53 -0.44 -3.19
N LEU A 32 16.95 0.49 -3.97
CA LEU A 32 16.42 0.26 -5.31
C LEU A 32 16.87 1.36 -6.29
N PRO A 33 17.20 1.01 -7.54
CA PRO A 33 17.59 1.98 -8.57
C PRO A 33 16.36 2.73 -9.15
N THR A 34 15.66 3.49 -8.31
CA THR A 34 14.43 4.21 -8.66
C THR A 34 14.60 5.73 -8.54
N PRO A 35 13.81 6.54 -9.29
CA PRO A 35 13.96 7.99 -9.30
C PRO A 35 13.46 8.68 -8.02
N GLU A 36 12.63 8.01 -7.22
CA GLU A 36 12.12 8.48 -5.94
C GLU A 36 11.89 7.27 -5.00
N PRO A 37 11.70 7.50 -3.68
CA PRO A 37 11.44 6.44 -2.72
C PRO A 37 10.19 5.60 -3.06
N VAL A 38 10.26 4.32 -2.73
CA VAL A 38 9.18 3.35 -2.93
C VAL A 38 8.62 2.93 -1.58
N LEU A 39 7.32 3.15 -1.38
CA LEU A 39 6.60 2.67 -0.22
C LEU A 39 5.99 1.31 -0.54
N HIS A 40 6.31 0.32 0.29
CA HIS A 40 5.71 -1.00 0.24
C HIS A 40 4.56 -1.06 1.23
N LEU A 41 3.35 -1.22 0.75
CA LEU A 41 2.15 -1.18 1.57
C LEU A 41 1.51 -2.56 1.74
N LEU A 42 1.05 -2.84 2.95
CA LEU A 42 0.04 -3.86 3.23
C LEU A 42 -1.33 -3.19 3.20
N ILE A 43 -2.28 -3.70 2.42
CA ILE A 43 -3.65 -3.17 2.38
C ILE A 43 -4.55 -4.06 3.21
N TYR A 44 -5.29 -3.49 4.16
CA TYR A 44 -6.22 -4.23 5.01
C TYR A 44 -7.63 -4.24 4.42
N SER A 45 -8.33 -3.11 4.52
CA SER A 45 -9.71 -2.96 4.10
C SER A 45 -9.77 -1.88 3.04
N VAL A 46 -10.57 -2.10 2.00
CA VAL A 46 -10.66 -1.18 0.85
C VAL A 46 -11.89 -0.28 0.88
N ARG A 47 -12.91 -0.60 1.70
CA ARG A 47 -14.18 0.13 1.70
C ARG A 47 -14.76 0.28 3.10
N ASN A 48 -14.49 1.42 3.73
CA ASN A 48 -15.18 1.90 4.91
C ASN A 48 -16.05 3.10 4.51
N ILE A 49 -17.26 3.19 5.07
CA ILE A 49 -18.16 4.33 4.84
C ILE A 49 -17.64 5.60 5.54
N PHE A 50 -16.89 5.42 6.63
CA PHE A 50 -16.24 6.50 7.39
C PHE A 50 -14.73 6.32 7.38
N PRO A 51 -13.94 7.41 7.55
CA PRO A 51 -12.50 7.29 7.68
C PRO A 51 -12.14 6.33 8.84
N PRO A 52 -11.35 5.27 8.59
CA PRO A 52 -10.92 4.38 9.64
C PRO A 52 -9.99 5.11 10.62
N ASN A 53 -9.95 4.60 11.84
CA ASN A 53 -8.99 5.00 12.87
C ASN A 53 -8.25 3.76 13.37
N LEU A 54 -7.25 3.95 14.23
CA LEU A 54 -6.41 2.85 14.73
C LEU A 54 -7.20 1.70 15.40
N ALA A 55 -8.36 1.97 16.02
CA ALA A 55 -9.15 0.92 16.68
C ALA A 55 -9.65 -0.14 15.69
N HIS A 56 -9.84 0.23 14.42
CA HIS A 56 -10.27 -0.70 13.37
C HIS A 56 -9.19 -1.72 13.00
N LEU A 57 -7.92 -1.49 13.37
CA LEU A 57 -6.80 -2.37 13.06
C LEU A 57 -6.94 -3.76 13.69
N ALA A 58 -7.58 -3.86 14.87
CA ALA A 58 -7.74 -5.13 15.58
C ALA A 58 -8.63 -6.13 14.82
N GLU A 59 -9.58 -5.64 14.03
CA GLU A 59 -10.54 -6.44 13.27
C GLU A 59 -10.21 -6.51 11.78
N ALA A 60 -9.23 -5.71 11.35
CA ALA A 60 -8.82 -5.59 9.98
C ALA A 60 -8.08 -6.86 9.51
N LYS A 61 -8.44 -7.34 8.31
CA LYS A 61 -7.77 -8.47 7.68
C LYS A 61 -6.95 -7.97 6.49
N PRO A 62 -5.70 -8.45 6.31
CA PRO A 62 -4.97 -8.21 5.07
C PRO A 62 -5.79 -8.62 3.83
N PHE A 63 -5.85 -7.72 2.86
CA PHE A 63 -6.48 -7.92 1.56
C PHE A 63 -5.44 -8.04 0.43
N ILE A 64 -4.48 -7.11 0.38
CA ILE A 64 -3.31 -7.19 -0.52
C ILE A 64 -2.08 -7.18 0.37
N ALA A 65 -1.34 -8.29 0.36
CA ALA A 65 -0.18 -8.51 1.22
C ALA A 65 0.98 -7.55 0.93
N HIS A 66 1.12 -7.11 -0.33
CA HIS A 66 2.18 -6.21 -0.75
C HIS A 66 1.73 -5.39 -1.97
N LEU A 67 1.92 -4.08 -1.88
CA LEU A 67 1.66 -3.14 -2.96
C LEU A 67 2.80 -2.10 -2.99
N PRO A 68 3.68 -2.12 -4.01
CA PRO A 68 4.77 -1.16 -4.15
C PRO A 68 4.27 0.08 -4.91
N LEU A 69 4.41 1.26 -4.29
CA LEU A 69 4.09 2.54 -4.94
C LEU A 69 5.22 3.53 -4.76
N PHE A 70 5.40 4.42 -5.73
CA PHE A 70 6.22 5.61 -5.52
C PHE A 70 5.63 6.51 -4.43
N GLU A 71 6.49 7.20 -3.68
CA GLU A 71 6.08 8.15 -2.65
C GLU A 71 5.09 9.19 -3.18
N SER A 72 5.35 9.75 -4.37
CA SER A 72 4.45 10.70 -5.01
C SER A 72 3.03 10.15 -5.22
N ALA A 73 2.88 8.85 -5.48
CA ALA A 73 1.59 8.20 -5.66
C ALA A 73 0.84 8.00 -4.34
N VAL A 74 1.56 7.68 -3.26
CA VAL A 74 0.99 7.61 -1.90
C VAL A 74 0.52 8.99 -1.45
N VAL A 75 1.29 10.04 -1.72
CA VAL A 75 0.89 11.44 -1.42
C VAL A 75 -0.39 11.83 -2.18
N LYS A 76 -0.49 11.50 -3.47
CA LYS A 76 -1.70 11.76 -4.29
C LYS A 76 -2.95 11.03 -3.79
N SER A 77 -2.79 9.97 -3.01
CA SER A 77 -3.91 9.17 -2.47
C SER A 77 -4.64 9.84 -1.30
N GLY A 78 -4.25 11.06 -0.92
CA GLY A 78 -4.89 11.82 0.17
C GLY A 78 -4.71 11.13 1.53
N CYS A 79 -3.57 10.46 1.73
CA CYS A 79 -3.36 9.66 2.92
C CYS A 79 -3.37 10.50 4.21
N VAL A 80 -3.96 9.94 5.26
CA VAL A 80 -3.93 10.47 6.62
C VAL A 80 -3.29 9.43 7.53
N HIS A 81 -2.27 9.81 8.28
CA HIS A 81 -1.67 8.95 9.30
C HIS A 81 -2.65 8.80 10.48
N ILE A 82 -3.04 7.57 10.78
CA ILE A 82 -4.04 7.24 11.81
C ILE A 82 -3.46 6.42 12.97
N GLY A 83 -2.21 5.99 12.91
CA GLY A 83 -1.53 5.32 14.01
C GLY A 83 -0.28 4.56 13.58
N TYR A 84 0.24 3.72 14.47
CA TYR A 84 1.47 2.97 14.24
C TYR A 84 1.32 1.53 14.75
N GLN A 85 1.88 0.58 14.03
CA GLN A 85 2.07 -0.79 14.46
C GLN A 85 3.39 -1.31 13.91
N GLU A 86 4.21 -1.93 14.76
CA GLU A 86 5.48 -2.52 14.34
C GLU A 86 5.29 -3.52 13.19
N VAL A 87 6.20 -3.48 12.22
CA VAL A 87 6.20 -4.41 11.08
C VAL A 87 6.76 -5.75 11.54
N ARG A 88 5.96 -6.79 11.38
CA ARG A 88 6.34 -8.16 11.70
C ARG A 88 7.14 -8.76 10.55
N ALA A 89 8.05 -9.66 10.87
CA ALA A 89 8.96 -10.26 9.90
C ALA A 89 8.23 -11.02 8.77
N ASP A 90 7.06 -11.62 9.05
CA ASP A 90 6.25 -12.35 8.08
C ASP A 90 5.42 -11.44 7.17
N GLU A 91 5.16 -10.19 7.56
CA GLU A 91 4.54 -9.20 6.68
C GLU A 91 5.48 -8.79 5.52
N LEU A 92 6.77 -9.11 5.60
CA LEU A 92 7.77 -8.81 4.57
C LEU A 92 7.99 -9.95 3.57
N ASP A 93 7.31 -11.09 3.71
CA ASP A 93 7.53 -12.24 2.80
C ASP A 93 7.13 -11.91 1.36
N ALA A 94 5.98 -11.27 1.16
CA ALA A 94 5.55 -10.83 -0.17
C ALA A 94 6.45 -9.73 -0.76
N TYR A 95 7.05 -8.88 0.09
CA TYR A 95 8.06 -7.92 -0.35
C TYR A 95 9.31 -8.60 -0.92
N ARG A 96 9.83 -9.64 -0.27
CA ARG A 96 11.02 -10.38 -0.73
C ARG A 96 10.77 -11.02 -2.10
N VAL A 97 9.61 -11.65 -2.28
CA VAL A 97 9.21 -12.24 -3.57
C VAL A 97 9.13 -11.16 -4.67
N TRP A 98 8.54 -10.01 -4.35
CA TRP A 98 8.49 -8.90 -5.29
C TRP A 98 9.88 -8.33 -5.60
N GLN A 99 10.78 -8.23 -4.62
CA GLN A 99 12.12 -7.68 -4.79
C GLN A 99 12.93 -8.54 -5.77
N ASP A 100 12.89 -9.86 -5.61
CA ASP A 100 13.53 -10.79 -6.54
C ASP A 100 13.01 -10.61 -7.97
N ALA A 101 11.68 -10.51 -8.12
CA ALA A 101 11.02 -10.27 -9.40
C ALA A 101 11.31 -8.87 -9.99
N PHE A 102 11.50 -7.85 -9.15
CA PHE A 102 11.85 -6.51 -9.60
C PHE A 102 13.26 -6.48 -10.21
N PHE A 103 14.23 -7.12 -9.55
CA PHE A 103 15.59 -7.23 -10.06
C PHE A 103 15.72 -8.17 -11.28
N SER A 104 14.78 -9.09 -11.49
CA SER A 104 14.67 -9.87 -12.73
C SER A 104 13.96 -9.13 -13.87
N GLY A 105 13.40 -7.94 -13.61
CA GLY A 105 12.62 -7.16 -14.58
C GLY A 105 11.20 -7.69 -14.81
N GLU A 106 10.71 -8.56 -13.92
CA GLU A 106 9.38 -9.20 -13.99
C GLU A 106 8.33 -8.50 -13.09
N ALA A 107 8.75 -7.58 -12.23
CA ALA A 107 7.86 -6.78 -11.40
C ALA A 107 8.11 -5.28 -11.57
N GLY A 108 7.08 -4.48 -11.27
CA GLY A 108 7.11 -3.03 -11.37
C GLY A 108 6.64 -2.34 -10.09
N ILE A 109 6.59 -1.01 -10.17
CA ILE A 109 6.15 -0.10 -9.11
C ILE A 109 4.98 0.71 -9.65
N PHE A 110 3.92 0.89 -8.87
CA PHE A 110 2.79 1.73 -9.28
C PHE A 110 3.12 3.21 -9.08
N ASN A 111 2.76 4.04 -10.07
CA ASN A 111 2.80 5.51 -9.96
C ASN A 111 1.40 6.15 -9.81
N LEU A 112 0.38 5.32 -9.64
CA LEU A 112 -1.02 5.69 -9.55
C LEU A 112 -1.47 5.73 -8.08
N PRO A 113 -2.49 6.52 -7.71
CA PRO A 113 -3.08 6.47 -6.38
C PRO A 113 -3.42 5.05 -5.94
N ILE A 114 -3.38 4.79 -4.62
CA ILE A 114 -3.56 3.46 -4.03
C ILE A 114 -4.84 2.79 -4.54
N SER A 115 -5.97 3.52 -4.58
CA SER A 115 -7.25 2.98 -5.05
C SER A 115 -7.23 2.54 -6.51
N GLU A 116 -6.56 3.29 -7.39
CA GLU A 116 -6.40 2.95 -8.81
C GLU A 116 -5.49 1.72 -9.00
N ALA A 117 -4.37 1.66 -8.26
CA ALA A 117 -3.47 0.50 -8.27
C ALA A 117 -4.19 -0.78 -7.83
N ILE A 118 -5.00 -0.70 -6.76
CA ILE A 118 -5.87 -1.81 -6.33
C ILE A 118 -6.88 -2.15 -7.43
N GLY A 119 -7.45 -1.16 -8.11
CA GLY A 119 -8.35 -1.33 -9.26
C GLY A 119 -7.77 -2.21 -10.35
N ILE A 120 -6.56 -1.89 -10.79
CA ILE A 120 -5.84 -2.65 -11.82
C ILE A 120 -5.58 -4.09 -11.37
N ILE A 121 -5.16 -4.30 -10.12
CA ILE A 121 -4.92 -5.65 -9.58
C ILE A 121 -6.20 -6.47 -9.59
N LEU A 122 -7.33 -5.87 -9.18
CA LEU A 122 -8.61 -6.59 -9.16
C LEU A 122 -9.10 -6.93 -10.56
N GLU A 123 -8.95 -6.01 -11.51
CA GLU A 123 -9.28 -6.25 -12.91
C GLU A 123 -8.45 -7.40 -13.50
N ALA A 124 -7.13 -7.41 -13.27
CA ALA A 124 -6.24 -8.49 -13.70
C ALA A 124 -6.62 -9.86 -13.11
N LEU A 125 -7.19 -9.87 -11.90
CA LEU A 125 -7.70 -11.08 -11.24
C LEU A 125 -9.13 -11.47 -11.68
N GLY A 126 -9.70 -10.81 -12.70
CA GLY A 126 -11.05 -11.07 -13.20
C GLY A 126 -12.16 -10.64 -12.23
N LYS A 127 -11.83 -9.83 -11.21
CA LYS A 127 -12.82 -9.24 -10.31
C LYS A 127 -13.27 -7.91 -10.90
N LYS A 128 -14.58 -7.71 -11.10
CA LYS A 128 -15.12 -6.42 -11.55
C LYS A 128 -14.69 -5.34 -10.55
N SER A 129 -13.80 -4.44 -10.98
CA SER A 129 -13.48 -3.22 -10.25
C SER A 129 -14.71 -2.32 -10.26
N LYS A 130 -15.28 -2.05 -9.08
CA LYS A 130 -16.17 -0.90 -8.87
C LYS A 130 -15.46 0.16 -8.01
N LEU A 131 -14.13 0.22 -8.07
CA LEU A 131 -13.32 1.15 -7.26
C LEU A 131 -13.44 2.58 -7.78
#